data_AF-A0A1F7R5Z9-F1
#
_entry.id   AF-A0A1F7R5Z9-F1
#
_cell.length_a   1.000
_cell.length_b   1.000
_cell.length_c   1.000
_cell.angle_alpha   90.00
_cell.angle_beta   90.00
_cell.angle_gamma   90.00
#
_symmetry.space_group_name_H-M   'P 1'
#
loop_
_entity.id
_entity.type
_entity.pdbx_description
1 polymer ?
#
loop_
_entity_poly.entity_id
_entity_poly.type
_entity_poly.pdbx_seq_one_letter_code
_entity_poly.pdbx_strand_id
1 'polypeptide(L)'
;MSSSDDNLNFMIPESDGREIDSGSEKSDPATELIRHRVHRAYQKEPPASSEALDVMELGNATHRSKHQEFIYHLTTSGKSLADIQTAWHEYYAGLPDHEKHHVWEEFYDTHARASALGATVPALAPPSGEKKHGPKVAPQRKHRQSGPVAQSLADLKKYLLGGVSSTTKLKPIQHLQSILFGLAIGAIVLVIFLFGFFNERFIAPLIQPSRTISDTPIISTDVASGNDPEIIIPKINVEIPVVYGVKSVAENDVNKALEEGVVHYANTATPGQNGNMVIVGHSSNNIFNKGRYKFAFALLGRMDNGDTFYLDKDGKRYTYKVYEKKIVKPSDTSVLAAKEKAATVTLITCDPPGTTINRLVVVAEQVSPDPANNVAAAPSDELVSQATSIPGNAPSLWSRLVNWLF
;
A
#
# COMPACT_ATOMS: atom_id res chain seq x y z
N MET A 1 -11.71 67.67 -0.52
CA MET A 1 -11.81 66.45 0.31
C MET A 1 -12.25 65.36 -0.65
N SER A 2 -11.31 64.65 -1.32
CA SER A 2 -10.61 63.42 -0.86
C SER A 2 -11.66 62.36 -0.48
N SER A 3 -11.79 61.21 -1.13
CA SER A 3 -10.84 60.15 -1.53
C SER A 3 -11.61 59.18 -2.45
N SER A 4 -11.07 58.26 -3.25
CA SER A 4 -9.72 57.90 -3.69
C SER A 4 -9.98 56.72 -4.64
N ASP A 5 -9.87 56.94 -5.95
CA ASP A 5 -9.53 55.91 -6.91
C ASP A 5 -8.00 55.92 -7.00
N ASP A 6 -7.32 54.79 -6.86
CA ASP A 6 -6.11 54.58 -7.65
C ASP A 6 -5.65 53.12 -7.70
N ASN A 7 -5.32 52.76 -8.94
CA ASN A 7 -4.71 51.54 -9.43
C ASN A 7 -3.40 51.22 -8.70
N LEU A 8 -3.30 50.01 -8.13
CA LEU A 8 -2.02 49.45 -7.75
C LEU A 8 -1.40 48.71 -8.94
N ASN A 9 -0.63 49.49 -9.68
CA ASN A 9 0.39 49.06 -10.63
C ASN A 9 1.45 48.22 -9.87
N PHE A 10 1.59 46.93 -10.20
CA PHE A 10 2.61 46.08 -9.58
C PHE A 10 3.97 46.37 -10.24
N MET A 11 4.68 47.32 -9.63
CA MET A 11 6.04 47.72 -9.96
C MET A 11 7.01 46.56 -9.63
N ILE A 12 7.66 45.99 -10.65
CA ILE A 12 8.79 45.08 -10.46
C ILE A 12 9.95 45.92 -9.88
N PRO A 13 10.56 45.52 -8.74
CA PRO A 13 11.67 46.29 -8.18
C PRO A 13 12.89 46.24 -9.10
N GLU A 14 13.34 47.44 -9.45
CA GLU A 14 14.56 47.79 -10.16
C GLU A 14 15.77 47.16 -9.45
N SER A 15 16.50 46.30 -10.16
CA SER A 15 17.67 45.62 -9.62
C SER A 15 18.80 46.62 -9.41
N ASP A 16 19.02 46.95 -8.14
CA ASP A 16 20.17 47.70 -7.63
C ASP A 16 21.49 47.21 -8.27
N GLY A 17 22.16 48.16 -8.93
CA GLY A 17 23.43 47.97 -9.59
C GLY A 17 24.53 47.70 -8.59
N ARG A 18 24.65 46.45 -8.16
CA ARG A 18 25.89 45.92 -7.60
C ARG A 18 26.71 45.32 -8.73
N GLU A 19 27.70 46.10 -9.13
CA GLU A 19 28.86 45.75 -9.91
C GLU A 19 29.50 44.48 -9.30
N ILE A 20 29.12 43.32 -9.82
CA ILE A 20 29.83 42.06 -9.55
C ILE A 20 31.03 42.08 -10.49
N ASP A 21 32.16 42.40 -9.88
CA ASP A 21 33.52 42.20 -10.34
C ASP A 21 33.63 41.08 -11.38
N SER A 22 34.10 41.44 -12.58
CA SER A 22 34.42 40.56 -13.69
C SER A 22 35.65 39.72 -13.33
N GLY A 23 35.46 38.76 -12.43
CA GLY A 23 36.38 37.65 -12.18
C GLY A 23 36.15 36.57 -13.24
N SER A 24 37.19 36.20 -13.96
CA SER A 24 37.19 35.14 -14.98
C SER A 24 36.76 33.78 -14.42
N GLU A 25 35.46 33.49 -14.43
CA GLU A 25 34.97 32.12 -14.20
C GLU A 25 34.90 31.43 -15.57
N LYS A 26 35.93 30.64 -15.88
CA LYS A 26 35.87 29.68 -16.99
C LYS A 26 34.58 28.89 -16.81
N SER A 27 33.62 29.07 -17.71
CA SER A 27 32.39 28.28 -17.69
C SER A 27 32.79 26.81 -17.72
N ASP A 28 32.49 26.10 -16.63
CA ASP A 28 32.77 24.67 -16.56
C ASP A 28 32.03 24.01 -17.74
N PRO A 29 32.73 23.28 -18.64
CA PRO A 29 32.10 22.62 -19.77
C PRO A 29 30.94 21.72 -19.36
N ALA A 30 30.93 21.20 -18.12
CA ALA A 30 29.79 20.46 -17.57
C ALA A 30 28.53 21.34 -17.39
N THR A 31 28.69 22.59 -16.93
CA THR A 31 27.59 23.53 -16.73
C THR A 31 26.99 23.98 -18.05
N GLU A 32 27.82 24.18 -19.09
CA GLU A 32 27.32 24.46 -20.44
C GLU A 32 26.59 23.26 -21.04
N LEU A 33 27.06 22.04 -20.82
CA LEU A 33 26.38 20.82 -21.27
C LEU A 33 25.01 20.63 -20.60
N ILE A 34 24.90 20.93 -19.30
CA ILE A 34 23.63 20.89 -18.57
C ILE A 34 22.69 21.96 -19.15
N ARG A 35 23.17 23.19 -19.30
CA ARG A 35 22.38 24.30 -19.86
C ARG A 35 21.89 23.98 -21.28
N HIS A 36 22.74 23.37 -22.11
CA HIS A 36 22.39 22.97 -23.47
C HIS A 36 21.41 21.77 -23.51
N ARG A 37 21.48 20.85 -22.54
CA ARG A 37 20.51 19.74 -22.41
C ARG A 37 19.15 20.23 -21.95
N VAL A 38 19.12 21.11 -20.96
CA VAL A 38 17.88 21.74 -20.46
C VAL A 38 17.23 22.54 -21.59
N HIS A 39 17.99 23.41 -22.26
CA HIS A 39 17.44 24.22 -23.35
C HIS A 39 16.93 23.39 -24.54
N ARG A 40 17.55 22.23 -24.82
CA ARG A 40 17.08 21.29 -25.86
C ARG A 40 15.82 20.53 -25.43
N ALA A 41 15.65 20.26 -24.14
CA ALA A 41 14.45 19.62 -23.59
C ALA A 41 13.22 20.54 -23.69
N TYR A 42 13.39 21.84 -23.40
CA TYR A 42 12.31 22.83 -23.38
C TYR A 42 12.08 23.59 -24.70
N GLN A 43 12.82 23.26 -25.77
CA GLN A 43 12.72 23.92 -27.09
C GLN A 43 11.38 23.71 -27.82
N LYS A 44 10.56 22.75 -27.36
CA LYS A 44 9.29 22.36 -27.98
C LYS A 44 8.07 22.72 -27.13
N GLU A 45 8.25 23.28 -25.94
CA GLU A 45 7.12 23.72 -25.14
C GLU A 45 6.64 25.08 -25.64
N PRO A 46 5.32 25.29 -25.77
CA PRO A 46 4.78 26.61 -26.08
C PRO A 46 5.25 27.61 -25.01
N PRO A 47 5.53 28.87 -25.37
CA PRO A 47 5.95 29.87 -24.39
C PRO A 47 4.89 29.99 -23.28
N ALA A 48 5.32 30.25 -22.04
CA ALA A 48 4.43 30.37 -20.89
C ALA A 48 3.31 31.42 -21.10
N SER A 49 3.52 32.40 -21.98
CA SER A 49 2.49 33.37 -22.38
C SER A 49 1.38 32.76 -23.24
N SER A 50 1.65 31.77 -24.09
CA SER A 50 0.61 31.04 -24.82
C SER A 50 -0.15 30.06 -23.93
N GLU A 51 0.52 29.43 -22.95
CA GLU A 51 -0.19 28.62 -21.95
C GLU A 51 -1.07 29.48 -21.03
N ALA A 52 -0.60 30.69 -20.67
CA ALA A 52 -1.40 31.65 -19.92
C ALA A 52 -2.62 32.15 -20.72
N LEU A 53 -2.50 32.27 -22.04
CA LEU A 53 -3.62 32.60 -22.92
C LEU A 53 -4.61 31.44 -23.05
N ASP A 54 -4.14 30.20 -23.19
CA ASP A 54 -4.99 29.01 -23.19
C ASP A 54 -5.73 28.84 -21.85
N VAL A 55 -5.06 29.15 -20.71
CA VAL A 55 -5.68 29.18 -19.37
C VAL A 55 -6.67 30.32 -19.21
N MET A 56 -6.42 31.49 -19.79
CA MET A 56 -7.39 32.61 -19.82
C MET A 56 -8.58 32.31 -20.74
N GLU A 57 -8.37 31.65 -21.87
CA GLU A 57 -9.42 31.27 -22.83
C GLU A 57 -10.30 30.12 -22.29
N LEU A 58 -9.70 29.14 -21.59
CA LEU A 58 -10.42 28.13 -20.79
C LEU A 58 -11.10 28.74 -19.55
N GLY A 59 -10.51 29.80 -18.96
CA GLY A 59 -11.02 30.48 -17.79
C GLY A 59 -12.25 31.35 -18.05
N ASN A 60 -12.42 31.89 -19.26
CA ASN A 60 -13.52 32.79 -19.62
C ASN A 60 -14.78 32.10 -20.17
N ALA A 61 -14.78 30.76 -20.33
CA ALA A 61 -15.85 30.04 -21.04
C ALA A 61 -16.50 28.88 -20.26
N THR A 62 -16.63 28.93 -18.93
CA THR A 62 -17.53 28.01 -18.21
C THR A 62 -18.15 28.66 -16.97
N HIS A 63 -19.48 28.75 -16.93
CA HIS A 63 -20.20 28.97 -15.67
C HIS A 63 -19.90 27.78 -14.75
N ARG A 64 -19.17 28.01 -13.65
CA ARG A 64 -18.91 26.99 -12.63
C ARG A 64 -20.22 26.70 -11.90
N SER A 65 -20.44 25.43 -11.55
CA SER A 65 -21.57 25.08 -10.69
C SER A 65 -21.37 25.65 -9.29
N LYS A 66 -22.46 25.74 -8.51
CA LYS A 66 -22.42 26.14 -7.09
C LYS A 66 -21.42 25.29 -6.28
N HIS A 67 -21.28 24.00 -6.59
CA HIS A 67 -20.36 23.10 -5.88
C HIS A 67 -18.91 23.28 -6.35
N GLN A 68 -18.69 23.52 -7.64
CA GLN A 68 -17.37 23.83 -8.20
C GLN A 68 -16.85 25.18 -7.69
N GLU A 69 -17.71 26.18 -7.55
CA GLU A 69 -17.37 27.45 -6.93
C GLU A 69 -16.99 27.27 -5.46
N PHE A 70 -17.75 26.48 -4.71
CA PHE A 70 -17.43 26.18 -3.31
C PHE A 70 -16.04 25.52 -3.17
N ILE A 71 -15.75 24.50 -3.98
CA ILE A 71 -14.44 23.83 -3.97
C ILE A 71 -13.33 24.78 -4.43
N TYR A 72 -13.58 25.62 -5.43
CA TYR A 72 -12.61 26.60 -5.90
C TYR A 72 -12.27 27.63 -4.81
N HIS A 73 -13.27 28.18 -4.12
CA HIS A 73 -13.06 29.09 -2.99
C HIS A 73 -12.38 28.39 -1.83
N LEU A 74 -12.72 27.13 -1.57
CA LEU A 74 -12.12 26.38 -0.46
C LEU A 74 -10.63 26.09 -0.71
N THR A 75 -10.27 25.68 -1.92
CA THR A 75 -8.88 25.38 -2.29
C THR A 75 -8.03 26.64 -2.49
N THR A 76 -8.63 27.79 -2.83
CA THR A 76 -7.94 29.09 -2.95
C THR A 76 -7.93 29.91 -1.66
N SER A 77 -8.58 29.45 -0.59
CA SER A 77 -8.67 30.16 0.69
C SER A 77 -7.37 30.21 1.52
N GLY A 78 -6.32 29.48 1.11
CA GLY A 78 -5.05 29.38 1.84
C GLY A 78 -5.12 28.52 3.11
N LYS A 79 -6.22 27.81 3.35
CA LYS A 79 -6.39 26.87 4.47
C LYS A 79 -5.48 25.65 4.34
N SER A 80 -5.18 25.00 5.46
CA SER A 80 -4.42 23.75 5.44
C SER A 80 -5.20 22.63 4.76
N LEU A 81 -4.50 21.60 4.25
CA LEU A 81 -5.14 20.48 3.56
C LEU A 81 -6.15 19.74 4.47
N ALA A 82 -5.85 19.61 5.77
CA ALA A 82 -6.76 19.01 6.73
C ALA A 82 -8.04 19.83 6.93
N ASP A 83 -7.92 21.16 6.95
CA ASP A 83 -9.07 22.07 7.08
C ASP A 83 -9.92 22.09 5.81
N ILE A 84 -9.28 22.00 4.63
CA ILE A 84 -9.97 21.88 3.34
C ILE A 84 -10.77 20.56 3.31
N GLN A 85 -10.17 19.45 3.72
CA GLN A 85 -10.85 18.16 3.78
C GLN A 85 -12.05 18.17 4.74
N THR A 86 -11.87 18.79 5.91
CA THR A 86 -12.92 18.89 6.93
C THR A 86 -14.08 19.76 6.44
N ALA A 87 -13.80 20.94 5.91
CA ALA A 87 -14.82 21.87 5.43
C ALA A 87 -15.55 21.34 4.18
N TRP A 88 -14.87 20.59 3.31
CA TRP A 88 -15.54 19.87 2.23
C TRP A 88 -16.51 18.84 2.81
N HIS A 89 -16.05 18.03 3.77
CA HIS A 89 -16.84 16.94 4.35
C HIS A 89 -18.12 17.45 5.00
N GLU A 90 -18.02 18.53 5.78
CA GLU A 90 -19.17 19.19 6.39
C GLU A 90 -20.16 19.74 5.34
N TYR A 91 -19.65 20.40 4.30
CA TYR A 91 -20.47 20.93 3.22
C TYR A 91 -21.29 19.84 2.53
N TYR A 92 -20.65 18.72 2.15
CA TYR A 92 -21.32 17.64 1.45
C TYR A 92 -22.25 16.80 2.33
N ALA A 93 -21.88 16.58 3.60
CA ALA A 93 -22.74 15.90 4.55
C ALA A 93 -24.06 16.65 4.78
N GLY A 94 -24.02 17.99 4.69
CA GLY A 94 -25.18 18.86 4.79
C GLY A 94 -26.06 18.96 3.53
N LEU A 95 -25.62 18.40 2.38
CA LEU A 95 -26.39 18.49 1.14
C LEU A 95 -27.60 17.51 1.14
N PRO A 96 -28.75 17.91 0.57
CA PRO A 96 -29.82 16.98 0.23
C PRO A 96 -29.33 15.89 -0.74
N ASP A 97 -29.94 14.71 -0.68
CA ASP A 97 -29.46 13.57 -1.47
C ASP A 97 -29.47 13.81 -2.99
N HIS A 98 -30.41 14.61 -3.51
CA HIS A 98 -30.43 14.97 -4.93
C HIS A 98 -29.24 15.87 -5.35
N GLU A 99 -28.79 16.78 -4.47
CA GLU A 99 -27.61 17.63 -4.75
C GLU A 99 -26.31 16.82 -4.67
N LYS A 100 -26.25 15.81 -3.78
CA LYS A 100 -25.10 14.90 -3.71
C LYS A 100 -24.86 14.16 -5.02
N HIS A 101 -25.93 13.79 -5.73
CA HIS A 101 -25.83 13.14 -7.05
C HIS A 101 -25.24 14.09 -8.10
N HIS A 102 -25.66 15.36 -8.09
CA HIS A 102 -25.08 16.39 -8.98
C HIS A 102 -23.58 16.61 -8.74
N VAL A 103 -23.12 16.60 -7.48
CA VAL A 103 -21.68 16.69 -7.15
C VAL A 103 -20.88 15.54 -7.79
N TRP A 104 -21.43 14.32 -7.76
CA TRP A 104 -20.77 13.17 -8.39
C TRP A 104 -20.79 13.23 -9.91
N GLU A 105 -21.91 13.64 -10.52
CA GLU A 105 -22.00 13.83 -11.98
C GLU A 105 -20.95 14.84 -12.46
N GLU A 106 -20.82 15.99 -11.79
CA GLU A 106 -19.81 17.00 -12.10
C GLU A 106 -18.37 16.48 -11.94
N PHE A 107 -18.13 15.66 -10.90
CA PHE A 107 -16.84 15.03 -10.69
C PHE A 107 -16.50 14.07 -11.84
N TYR A 108 -17.41 13.20 -12.25
CA TYR A 108 -17.15 12.27 -13.35
C TYR A 108 -17.02 12.97 -14.70
N ASP A 109 -17.83 14.00 -14.96
CA ASP A 109 -17.75 14.79 -16.19
C ASP A 109 -16.42 15.53 -16.34
N THR A 110 -15.89 16.08 -15.25
CA THR A 110 -14.59 16.77 -15.25
C THR A 110 -13.42 15.77 -15.46
N HIS A 111 -13.48 14.59 -14.85
CA HIS A 111 -12.43 13.57 -14.98
C HIS A 111 -12.48 12.82 -16.32
N ALA A 112 -13.67 12.64 -16.89
CA ALA A 112 -13.84 12.09 -18.24
C ALA A 112 -13.23 13.03 -19.29
N ARG A 113 -13.43 14.35 -19.15
CA ARG A 113 -12.81 15.35 -20.02
C ARG A 113 -11.28 15.38 -19.87
N ALA A 114 -10.75 15.35 -18.64
CA ALA A 114 -9.31 15.30 -18.40
C ALA A 114 -8.64 14.04 -18.99
N SER A 115 -9.33 12.89 -18.92
CA SER A 115 -8.86 11.63 -19.50
C SER A 115 -8.87 11.65 -21.03
N ALA A 116 -9.85 12.32 -21.64
CA ALA A 116 -9.90 12.52 -23.09
C ALA A 116 -8.77 13.44 -23.61
N LEU A 117 -8.38 14.45 -22.84
CA LEU A 117 -7.23 15.32 -23.13
C LEU A 117 -5.88 14.59 -22.95
N GLY A 118 -5.74 13.77 -21.91
CA GLY A 118 -4.54 12.94 -21.68
C GLY A 118 -4.27 11.89 -22.76
N ALA A 119 -5.32 11.42 -23.44
CA ALA A 119 -5.20 10.46 -24.55
C ALA A 119 -4.64 11.07 -25.85
N THR A 120 -4.56 12.41 -25.95
CA THR A 120 -4.03 13.11 -27.14
C THR A 120 -2.55 13.49 -27.05
N VAL A 121 -1.88 13.19 -25.94
CA VAL A 121 -0.43 13.43 -25.78
C VAL A 121 0.34 12.21 -26.33
N PRO A 122 1.19 12.34 -27.37
CA PRO A 122 1.99 11.22 -27.85
C PRO A 122 3.00 10.82 -26.77
N ALA A 123 2.99 9.54 -26.40
CA ALA A 123 3.86 8.98 -25.37
C ALA A 123 5.35 9.24 -25.67
N LEU A 124 6.00 10.03 -24.79
CA LEU A 124 7.45 10.18 -24.73
C LEU A 124 8.04 8.98 -23.97
N ALA A 125 8.36 7.90 -24.69
CA ALA A 125 9.18 6.79 -24.18
C ALA A 125 10.45 6.63 -25.03
N PRO A 126 11.64 6.40 -24.43
CA PRO A 126 12.90 6.27 -25.17
C PRO A 126 12.99 4.91 -25.88
N PRO A 127 13.64 4.82 -27.07
CA PRO A 127 13.78 3.56 -27.79
C PRO A 127 14.83 2.67 -27.11
N SER A 128 14.38 1.55 -26.56
CA SER A 128 15.25 0.45 -26.10
C SER A 128 15.55 -0.52 -27.25
N GLY A 129 16.84 -0.68 -27.56
CA GLY A 129 17.46 -1.94 -27.98
C GLY A 129 17.09 -2.51 -29.37
N GLU A 130 18.03 -2.36 -30.30
CA GLU A 130 18.06 -3.05 -31.59
C GLU A 130 17.94 -4.59 -31.46
N LYS A 131 17.02 -5.20 -32.22
CA LYS A 131 17.17 -6.57 -32.73
C LYS A 131 17.02 -6.57 -34.24
N LYS A 132 18.09 -6.95 -34.93
CA LYS A 132 18.25 -7.07 -36.38
C LYS A 132 17.21 -8.01 -36.98
N HIS A 133 16.56 -7.60 -38.08
CA HIS A 133 16.01 -8.49 -39.12
C HIS A 133 16.22 -7.81 -40.49
N GLY A 134 16.64 -8.60 -41.48
CA GLY A 134 17.25 -8.18 -42.75
C GLY A 134 16.35 -7.44 -43.75
N PRO A 135 16.92 -6.97 -44.87
CA PRO A 135 16.28 -6.00 -45.76
C PRO A 135 15.23 -6.66 -46.66
N LYS A 136 13.99 -6.17 -46.61
CA LYS A 136 12.99 -6.39 -47.66
C LYS A 136 12.94 -5.18 -48.60
N VAL A 137 13.26 -5.46 -49.86
CA VAL A 137 13.26 -4.55 -51.00
C VAL A 137 11.83 -4.08 -51.31
N ALA A 138 11.68 -2.76 -51.47
CA ALA A 138 10.44 -2.13 -51.95
C ALA A 138 10.31 -2.25 -53.48
N PRO A 139 9.12 -2.51 -54.05
CA PRO A 139 8.96 -2.50 -55.50
C PRO A 139 8.74 -1.07 -56.03
N GLN A 140 9.50 -0.72 -57.06
CA GLN A 140 9.37 0.51 -57.84
C GLN A 140 8.06 0.53 -58.65
N ARG A 141 7.35 1.67 -58.60
CA ARG A 141 6.28 2.03 -59.54
C ARG A 141 6.88 2.26 -60.94
N LYS A 142 6.38 1.53 -61.94
CA LYS A 142 6.55 1.89 -63.37
C LYS A 142 5.25 2.44 -63.94
N HIS A 143 5.34 3.62 -64.54
CA HIS A 143 4.35 4.21 -65.43
C HIS A 143 4.02 3.25 -66.58
N ARG A 144 2.74 3.13 -66.96
CA ARG A 144 2.34 2.61 -68.26
C ARG A 144 1.20 3.43 -68.84
N GLN A 145 1.42 3.85 -70.08
CA GLN A 145 0.63 4.80 -70.86
C GLN A 145 -0.73 4.22 -71.30
N SER A 146 -1.65 5.13 -71.55
CA SER A 146 -3.02 4.96 -72.07
C SER A 146 -3.08 4.60 -73.57
N GLY A 147 -4.03 3.74 -73.95
CA GLY A 147 -4.48 3.47 -75.32
C GLY A 147 -5.78 2.62 -75.33
N PRO A 148 -6.61 2.67 -76.40
CA PRO A 148 -8.08 2.72 -76.26
C PRO A 148 -8.87 1.43 -76.58
N VAL A 149 -10.07 1.35 -75.97
CA VAL A 149 -11.36 0.79 -76.47
C VAL A 149 -11.45 -0.70 -76.87
N ALA A 150 -12.25 -1.46 -76.10
CA ALA A 150 -13.49 -2.09 -76.56
C ALA A 150 -14.17 -2.84 -75.39
N GLN A 151 -15.26 -2.27 -74.85
CA GLN A 151 -16.11 -2.93 -73.87
C GLN A 151 -17.01 -3.94 -74.59
N SER A 152 -16.84 -5.23 -74.30
CA SER A 152 -17.81 -6.26 -74.69
C SER A 152 -18.79 -6.45 -73.52
N LEU A 153 -20.09 -6.24 -73.77
CA LEU A 153 -21.16 -6.45 -72.80
C LEU A 153 -21.26 -7.91 -72.32
N ALA A 154 -20.60 -8.85 -73.01
CA ALA A 154 -20.53 -10.26 -72.63
C ALA A 154 -19.61 -10.49 -71.42
N ASP A 155 -18.53 -9.73 -71.29
CA ASP A 155 -17.58 -9.88 -70.17
C ASP A 155 -18.13 -9.26 -68.88
N LEU A 156 -18.90 -8.17 -69.00
CA LEU A 156 -19.60 -7.54 -67.88
C LEU A 156 -20.73 -8.43 -67.33
N LYS A 157 -21.44 -9.16 -68.22
CA LYS A 157 -22.48 -10.12 -67.82
C LYS A 157 -21.89 -11.35 -67.10
N LYS A 158 -20.71 -11.83 -67.53
CA LYS A 158 -19.98 -12.93 -66.84
C LYS A 158 -19.45 -12.52 -65.47
N TYR A 159 -19.01 -11.27 -65.32
CA TYR A 159 -18.52 -10.76 -64.04
C TYR A 159 -19.65 -10.57 -63.01
N LEU A 160 -20.84 -10.16 -63.46
CA LEU A 160 -22.02 -10.00 -62.60
C LEU A 160 -22.70 -11.33 -62.23
N LEU A 161 -22.72 -12.31 -63.14
CA LEU A 161 -23.29 -13.65 -62.86
C LEU A 161 -22.36 -14.51 -61.98
N GLY A 162 -21.06 -14.22 -61.94
CA GLY A 162 -20.11 -14.90 -61.04
C GLY A 162 -20.15 -14.40 -59.59
N GLY A 163 -20.85 -13.29 -59.31
CA GLY A 163 -20.92 -12.65 -58.00
C GLY A 163 -22.09 -13.10 -57.11
N VAL A 164 -22.99 -13.96 -57.60
CA VAL A 164 -24.21 -14.36 -56.86
C VAL A 164 -24.43 -15.87 -56.97
N SER A 165 -23.62 -16.64 -56.24
CA SER A 165 -24.09 -17.89 -55.65
C SER A 165 -23.51 -18.05 -54.24
N SER A 166 -24.38 -17.82 -53.25
CA SER A 166 -24.27 -18.28 -51.86
C SER A 166 -23.85 -19.75 -51.81
N THR A 167 -23.08 -20.24 -50.84
CA THR A 167 -23.46 -20.28 -49.43
C THR A 167 -22.23 -20.41 -48.53
N THR A 168 -21.76 -19.30 -47.96
CA THR A 168 -20.90 -19.39 -46.77
C THR A 168 -21.83 -19.68 -45.60
N LYS A 169 -21.84 -20.93 -45.11
CA LYS A 169 -22.51 -21.28 -43.84
C LYS A 169 -21.99 -20.35 -42.76
N LEU A 170 -22.83 -19.43 -42.28
CA LEU A 170 -22.54 -18.63 -41.10
C LEU A 170 -22.40 -19.60 -39.91
N LYS A 171 -21.20 -19.67 -39.32
CA LYS A 171 -20.96 -20.45 -38.10
C LYS A 171 -21.70 -19.76 -36.94
N PRO A 172 -22.66 -20.41 -36.26
CA PRO A 172 -23.36 -19.80 -35.13
C PRO A 172 -22.50 -19.94 -33.87
N ILE A 173 -21.35 -19.25 -33.80
CA ILE A 173 -20.45 -19.31 -32.63
C ILE A 173 -19.81 -17.93 -32.38
N GLN A 174 -20.62 -16.88 -32.38
CA GLN A 174 -20.21 -15.54 -31.92
C GLN A 174 -20.91 -15.15 -30.61
N HIS A 175 -22.16 -15.60 -30.40
CA HIS A 175 -22.88 -15.41 -29.13
C HIS A 175 -22.29 -16.20 -27.96
N LEU A 176 -21.58 -17.31 -28.21
CA LEU A 176 -20.94 -18.08 -27.13
C LEU A 176 -19.72 -17.34 -26.56
N GLN A 177 -18.99 -16.59 -27.40
CA GLN A 177 -17.83 -15.81 -26.96
C GLN A 177 -18.25 -14.62 -26.09
N SER A 178 -19.36 -13.96 -26.41
CA SER A 178 -19.89 -12.88 -25.56
C SER A 178 -20.49 -13.40 -24.25
N ILE A 179 -21.13 -14.58 -24.25
CA ILE A 179 -21.61 -15.24 -23.01
C ILE A 179 -20.43 -15.65 -22.13
N LEU A 180 -19.39 -16.27 -22.71
CA LEU A 180 -18.17 -16.62 -21.98
C LEU A 180 -17.45 -15.39 -21.41
N PHE A 181 -17.42 -14.29 -22.18
CA PHE A 181 -16.86 -13.02 -21.71
C PHE A 181 -17.68 -12.41 -20.56
N GLY A 182 -19.00 -12.41 -20.67
CA GLY A 182 -19.90 -11.95 -19.60
C GLY A 182 -19.77 -12.79 -18.33
N LEU A 183 -19.69 -14.11 -18.45
CA LEU A 183 -19.44 -15.01 -17.31
C LEU A 183 -18.06 -14.81 -16.69
N ALA A 184 -17.02 -14.57 -17.51
CA ALA A 184 -15.68 -14.29 -17.02
C ALA A 184 -15.63 -12.97 -16.24
N ILE A 185 -16.22 -11.90 -16.77
CA ILE A 185 -16.33 -10.62 -16.05
C ILE A 185 -17.17 -10.78 -14.78
N GLY A 186 -18.31 -11.48 -14.86
CA GLY A 186 -19.15 -11.76 -13.71
C GLY A 186 -18.41 -12.52 -12.60
N ALA A 187 -17.58 -13.51 -12.96
CA ALA A 187 -16.74 -14.24 -12.02
C ALA A 187 -15.66 -13.35 -11.41
N ILE A 188 -15.02 -12.47 -12.19
CA ILE A 188 -14.02 -11.53 -11.67
C ILE A 188 -14.66 -10.54 -10.68
N VAL A 189 -15.81 -9.96 -11.03
CA VAL A 189 -16.54 -9.04 -10.14
C VAL A 189 -16.97 -9.76 -8.87
N LEU A 190 -17.49 -10.99 -8.99
CA LEU A 190 -17.83 -11.84 -7.84
C LEU A 190 -16.61 -12.09 -6.95
N VAL A 191 -15.44 -12.40 -7.53
CA VAL A 191 -14.20 -12.61 -6.77
C VAL A 191 -13.76 -11.34 -6.06
N ILE A 192 -13.82 -10.17 -6.72
CA ILE A 192 -13.49 -8.89 -6.09
C ILE A 192 -14.44 -8.59 -4.93
N PHE A 193 -15.74 -8.82 -5.12
CA PHE A 193 -16.76 -8.58 -4.09
C PHE A 193 -16.63 -9.55 -2.92
N LEU A 194 -16.41 -10.83 -3.21
CA LEU A 194 -16.12 -11.85 -2.20
C LEU A 194 -14.80 -11.56 -1.47
N PHE A 195 -13.78 -11.07 -2.16
CA PHE A 195 -12.54 -10.64 -1.54
C PHE A 195 -12.75 -9.46 -0.60
N GLY A 196 -13.50 -8.44 -1.02
CA GLY A 196 -13.88 -7.31 -0.16
C GLY A 196 -14.67 -7.76 1.08
N PHE A 197 -15.74 -8.54 0.88
CA PHE A 197 -16.55 -9.10 1.96
C PHE A 197 -15.74 -10.00 2.89
N PHE A 198 -14.85 -10.84 2.35
CA PHE A 198 -13.98 -11.70 3.12
C PHE A 198 -12.99 -10.88 3.95
N ASN A 199 -12.36 -9.86 3.35
CA ASN A 199 -11.43 -8.97 4.03
C ASN A 199 -12.13 -8.20 5.16
N GLU A 200 -13.34 -7.69 4.91
CA GLU A 200 -14.13 -6.97 5.92
C GLU A 200 -14.66 -7.88 7.03
N ARG A 201 -15.03 -9.12 6.72
CA ARG A 201 -15.58 -10.05 7.70
C ARG A 201 -14.52 -10.72 8.58
N PHE A 202 -13.33 -10.97 8.03
CA PHE A 202 -12.31 -11.82 8.67
C PHE A 202 -11.00 -11.09 8.98
N ILE A 203 -10.64 -10.04 8.24
CA ILE A 203 -9.39 -9.31 8.46
C ILE A 203 -9.67 -7.99 9.19
N ALA A 204 -10.69 -7.22 8.80
CA ALA A 204 -11.00 -5.91 9.40
C ALA A 204 -11.16 -5.94 10.94
N PRO A 205 -11.80 -6.94 11.58
CA PRO A 205 -11.90 -6.99 13.04
C PRO A 205 -10.53 -7.14 13.75
N LEU A 206 -9.48 -7.53 13.04
CA LEU A 206 -8.12 -7.73 13.56
C LEU A 206 -7.20 -6.53 13.30
N ILE A 207 -7.65 -5.55 12.51
CA ILE A 207 -6.89 -4.33 12.14
C ILE A 207 -7.62 -3.04 12.53
N GLN A 208 -8.90 -3.10 12.88
CA GLN A 208 -9.66 -1.92 13.33
C GLN A 208 -9.35 -1.63 14.79
N PRO A 209 -8.94 -0.40 15.16
CA PRO A 209 -8.58 -0.04 16.52
C PRO A 209 -9.74 -0.30 17.49
N SER A 210 -9.41 -0.91 18.62
CA SER A 210 -10.32 -1.08 19.74
C SER A 210 -10.71 0.32 20.21
N ARG A 211 -12.01 0.60 20.25
CA ARG A 211 -12.55 1.90 20.67
C ARG A 211 -12.30 2.22 22.15
N THR A 212 -11.65 1.30 22.88
CA THR A 212 -11.35 1.39 24.31
C THR A 212 -9.91 1.78 24.62
N ILE A 213 -9.00 1.85 23.64
CA ILE A 213 -7.60 2.19 23.89
C ILE A 213 -7.35 3.63 23.45
N SER A 214 -7.34 4.56 24.41
CA SER A 214 -6.80 5.90 24.17
C SER A 214 -5.29 5.80 24.02
N ASP A 215 -4.72 6.41 22.97
CA ASP A 215 -3.28 6.51 22.65
C ASP A 215 -2.46 7.29 23.70
N THR A 216 -3.00 7.55 24.88
CA THR A 216 -2.23 8.12 25.98
C THR A 216 -1.44 6.98 26.64
N PRO A 217 -0.09 7.03 26.63
CA PRO A 217 0.73 6.13 27.43
C PRO A 217 0.57 6.52 28.90
N ILE A 218 -0.60 6.26 29.48
CA ILE A 218 -0.75 6.33 30.92
C ILE A 218 -0.09 5.06 31.42
N ILE A 219 1.16 5.20 31.88
CA ILE A 219 1.79 4.23 32.77
C ILE A 219 0.99 4.28 34.08
N SER A 220 -0.25 3.77 34.04
CA SER A 220 -1.09 3.64 35.22
C SER A 220 -0.66 2.35 35.90
N THR A 221 0.02 2.50 37.03
CA THR A 221 0.36 1.42 37.95
C THR A 221 -0.86 0.73 38.56
N ASP A 222 -2.05 1.34 38.44
CA ASP A 222 -3.25 0.98 39.19
C ASP A 222 -4.47 0.66 38.32
N VAL A 223 -4.29 0.37 37.02
CA VAL A 223 -5.40 -0.22 36.25
C VAL A 223 -5.55 -1.66 36.74
N ALA A 224 -6.70 -1.98 37.34
CA ALA A 224 -7.07 -3.35 37.67
C ALA A 224 -7.01 -4.19 36.38
N SER A 225 -5.92 -4.95 36.24
CA SER A 225 -5.74 -5.96 35.21
C SER A 225 -6.78 -7.05 35.44
N GLY A 226 -7.36 -7.58 34.36
CA GLY A 226 -8.18 -8.78 34.44
C GLY A 226 -7.39 -9.93 35.09
N ASN A 227 -8.10 -10.91 35.66
CA ASN A 227 -7.46 -12.13 36.16
C ASN A 227 -6.91 -13.00 35.03
N ASP A 228 -7.45 -12.83 33.81
CA ASP A 228 -7.08 -13.62 32.65
C ASP A 228 -5.73 -13.14 32.09
N PRO A 229 -4.82 -14.08 31.76
CA PRO A 229 -3.52 -13.74 31.20
C PRO A 229 -3.65 -13.23 29.76
N GLU A 230 -3.20 -12.01 29.49
CA GLU A 230 -3.28 -11.41 28.15
C GLU A 230 -2.10 -10.50 27.81
N ILE A 231 -1.89 -10.31 26.51
CA ILE A 231 -0.95 -9.34 25.95
C ILE A 231 -1.74 -8.22 25.27
N ILE A 232 -1.37 -6.98 25.59
CA ILE A 232 -2.00 -5.78 25.04
C ILE A 232 -0.94 -4.93 24.38
N ILE A 233 -1.05 -4.71 23.07
CA ILE A 233 -0.13 -3.89 22.27
C ILE A 233 -0.93 -2.77 21.59
N PRO A 234 -1.07 -1.60 22.24
CA PRO A 234 -1.90 -0.49 21.77
C PRO A 234 -1.64 -0.07 20.33
N LYS A 235 -0.37 0.16 19.97
CA LYS A 235 0.05 0.68 18.66
C LYS A 235 -0.45 -0.15 17.47
N ILE A 236 -0.61 -1.45 17.67
CA ILE A 236 -1.06 -2.39 16.63
C ILE A 236 -2.41 -3.02 16.96
N ASN A 237 -3.10 -2.48 17.96
CA ASN A 237 -4.40 -2.92 18.41
C ASN A 237 -4.51 -4.44 18.66
N VAL A 238 -3.57 -4.97 19.45
CA VAL A 238 -3.59 -6.36 19.87
C VAL A 238 -4.04 -6.44 21.32
N GLU A 239 -5.02 -7.30 21.60
CA GLU A 239 -5.50 -7.69 22.92
C GLU A 239 -5.87 -9.18 22.84
N ILE A 240 -4.96 -10.05 23.29
CA ILE A 240 -5.00 -11.49 23.02
C ILE A 240 -4.58 -12.27 24.25
N PRO A 241 -5.24 -13.41 24.58
CA PRO A 241 -4.82 -14.26 25.68
C PRO A 241 -3.41 -14.81 25.49
N VAL A 242 -2.67 -14.90 26.60
CA VAL A 242 -1.36 -15.57 26.67
C VAL A 242 -1.56 -16.96 27.27
N VAL A 243 -1.28 -17.99 26.48
CA VAL A 243 -1.33 -19.39 26.88
C VAL A 243 -0.03 -19.73 27.62
N TYR A 244 -0.16 -19.94 28.94
CA TYR A 244 0.91 -20.41 29.81
C TYR A 244 0.82 -21.93 30.04
N GLY A 245 1.91 -22.52 30.55
CA GLY A 245 1.91 -23.92 31.01
C GLY A 245 2.19 -24.97 29.95
N VAL A 246 2.58 -24.57 28.73
CA VAL A 246 3.12 -25.48 27.72
C VAL A 246 4.46 -26.02 28.22
N LYS A 247 4.53 -27.33 28.49
CA LYS A 247 5.73 -27.99 29.07
C LYS A 247 6.73 -28.49 28.02
N SER A 248 6.44 -28.28 26.75
CA SER A 248 7.19 -28.82 25.63
C SER A 248 7.67 -27.68 24.73
N VAL A 249 8.90 -27.81 24.22
CA VAL A 249 9.45 -26.93 23.19
C VAL A 249 9.21 -27.48 21.78
N ALA A 250 8.57 -28.65 21.67
CA ALA A 250 8.29 -29.28 20.38
C ALA A 250 7.29 -28.44 19.57
N GLU A 251 7.60 -28.27 18.28
CA GLU A 251 6.83 -27.40 17.38
C GLU A 251 5.33 -27.75 17.35
N ASN A 252 4.98 -29.04 17.34
CA ASN A 252 3.58 -29.45 17.28
C ASN A 252 2.77 -29.05 18.52
N ASP A 253 3.38 -29.13 19.71
CA ASP A 253 2.73 -28.77 20.97
C ASP A 253 2.54 -27.25 21.08
N VAL A 254 3.58 -26.50 20.68
CA VAL A 254 3.52 -25.03 20.64
C VAL A 254 2.50 -24.56 19.60
N ASN A 255 2.47 -25.18 18.40
CA ASN A 255 1.51 -24.85 17.36
C ASN A 255 0.06 -25.14 17.76
N LYS A 256 -0.17 -26.19 18.55
CA LYS A 256 -1.50 -26.48 19.09
C LYS A 256 -1.93 -25.41 20.09
N ALA A 257 -1.03 -24.99 20.98
CA ALA A 257 -1.32 -23.92 21.95
C ALA A 257 -1.56 -22.56 21.26
N LEU A 258 -0.89 -22.30 20.13
CA LEU A 258 -1.09 -21.09 19.31
C LEU A 258 -2.50 -20.99 18.70
N GLU A 259 -3.31 -22.06 18.70
CA GLU A 259 -4.72 -21.99 18.28
C GLU A 259 -5.58 -21.19 19.28
N GLU A 260 -5.15 -21.11 20.54
CA GLU A 260 -5.87 -20.54 21.69
C GLU A 260 -5.38 -19.14 22.09
N GLY A 261 -4.24 -18.68 21.55
CA GLY A 261 -3.69 -17.36 21.85
C GLY A 261 -2.24 -17.21 21.41
N VAL A 262 -1.53 -16.25 21.99
CA VAL A 262 -0.05 -16.25 21.94
C VAL A 262 0.48 -17.17 23.02
N VAL A 263 1.64 -17.77 22.83
CA VAL A 263 2.14 -18.84 23.72
C VAL A 263 3.38 -18.38 24.45
N HIS A 264 3.38 -18.51 25.77
CA HIS A 264 4.59 -18.41 26.58
C HIS A 264 5.47 -19.63 26.31
N TYR A 265 6.71 -19.39 25.89
CA TYR A 265 7.64 -20.46 25.54
C TYR A 265 8.13 -21.17 26.80
N ALA A 266 8.09 -22.50 26.78
CA ALA A 266 8.39 -23.34 27.92
C ALA A 266 9.75 -23.00 28.55
N ASN A 267 9.78 -22.94 29.89
CA ASN A 267 10.99 -22.70 30.70
C ASN A 267 11.70 -21.35 30.45
N THR A 268 11.00 -20.38 29.89
CA THR A 268 11.44 -18.98 29.88
C THR A 268 10.85 -18.22 31.06
N ALA A 269 11.40 -17.04 31.39
CA ALA A 269 10.92 -16.26 32.52
C ALA A 269 9.43 -15.91 32.38
N THR A 270 8.76 -15.61 33.50
CA THR A 270 7.35 -15.17 33.53
C THR A 270 7.23 -13.74 34.06
N PRO A 271 6.08 -13.04 33.90
CA PRO A 271 5.94 -11.67 34.35
C PRO A 271 6.29 -11.51 35.84
N GLY A 272 7.20 -10.58 36.16
CA GLY A 272 7.70 -10.38 37.53
C GLY A 272 8.90 -11.24 37.91
N GLN A 273 9.50 -11.94 36.95
CA GLN A 273 10.78 -12.63 37.13
C GLN A 273 11.90 -11.94 36.36
N ASN A 274 13.12 -12.01 36.90
CA ASN A 274 14.34 -11.64 36.17
C ASN A 274 14.69 -12.75 35.17
N GLY A 275 15.08 -12.36 33.96
CA GLY A 275 15.39 -13.23 32.84
C GLY A 275 14.78 -12.73 31.53
N ASN A 276 14.79 -13.60 30.52
CA ASN A 276 14.11 -13.38 29.25
C ASN A 276 12.87 -14.25 29.19
N MET A 277 11.70 -13.62 29.11
CA MET A 277 10.44 -14.27 28.79
C MET A 277 10.29 -14.31 27.28
N VAL A 278 9.90 -15.44 26.71
CA VAL A 278 9.64 -15.53 25.27
C VAL A 278 8.16 -15.79 25.04
N ILE A 279 7.57 -15.00 24.16
CA ILE A 279 6.19 -15.18 23.71
C ILE A 279 6.20 -15.34 22.20
N VAL A 280 5.64 -16.45 21.73
CA VAL A 280 5.51 -16.75 20.30
C VAL A 280 4.07 -16.52 19.86
N GLY A 281 3.88 -16.01 18.64
CA GLY A 281 2.56 -15.75 18.08
C GLY A 281 2.55 -15.92 16.56
N HIS A 282 1.38 -16.26 15.99
CA HIS A 282 1.23 -16.38 14.55
C HIS A 282 1.25 -15.02 13.84
N SER A 283 2.07 -14.90 12.80
CA SER A 283 2.11 -13.72 11.90
C SER A 283 1.00 -13.78 10.85
N SER A 284 0.76 -14.98 10.31
CA SER A 284 -0.33 -15.24 9.38
C SER A 284 -0.38 -16.75 9.19
N ASN A 285 -1.51 -17.35 9.57
CA ASN A 285 -1.78 -18.75 9.33
C ASN A 285 -2.90 -18.86 8.29
N ASN A 286 -2.88 -19.94 7.50
CA ASN A 286 -3.92 -20.20 6.49
C ASN A 286 -5.32 -20.07 7.12
N ILE A 287 -6.22 -19.36 6.44
CA ILE A 287 -7.60 -19.12 6.88
C ILE A 287 -8.33 -20.44 7.16
N PHE A 288 -7.97 -21.53 6.48
CA PHE A 288 -8.54 -22.86 6.69
C PHE A 288 -7.92 -23.67 7.84
N ASN A 289 -6.84 -23.19 8.46
CA ASN A 289 -6.27 -23.84 9.66
C ASN A 289 -7.20 -23.58 10.87
N LYS A 290 -7.03 -24.31 11.97
CA LYS A 290 -7.82 -24.10 13.18
C LYS A 290 -7.29 -22.89 13.98
N GLY A 291 -8.05 -22.44 14.98
CA GLY A 291 -7.67 -21.34 15.87
C GLY A 291 -8.21 -19.96 15.47
N ARG A 292 -8.49 -19.13 16.48
CA ARG A 292 -9.02 -17.76 16.33
C ARG A 292 -7.92 -16.70 16.16
N TYR A 293 -6.69 -17.02 16.56
CA TYR A 293 -5.58 -16.07 16.71
C TYR A 293 -4.51 -16.19 15.61
N LYS A 294 -4.93 -16.52 14.38
CA LYS A 294 -4.06 -16.78 13.21
C LYS A 294 -3.19 -15.60 12.77
N PHE A 295 -3.57 -14.40 13.18
CA PHE A 295 -2.92 -13.14 12.81
C PHE A 295 -2.48 -12.35 14.05
N ALA A 296 -2.34 -13.02 15.19
CA ALA A 296 -2.06 -12.39 16.48
C ALA A 296 -0.92 -11.37 16.44
N PHE A 297 0.18 -11.73 15.77
CA PHE A 297 1.37 -10.90 15.61
C PHE A 297 1.63 -10.49 14.15
N ALA A 298 0.59 -10.48 13.30
CA ALA A 298 0.70 -10.07 11.90
C ALA A 298 1.31 -8.67 11.72
N LEU A 299 0.99 -7.78 12.67
CA LEU A 299 1.43 -6.39 12.66
C LEU A 299 2.62 -6.12 13.57
N LEU A 300 3.24 -7.15 14.17
CA LEU A 300 4.36 -6.97 15.10
C LEU A 300 5.53 -6.21 14.47
N GLY A 301 5.70 -6.28 13.14
CA GLY A 301 6.71 -5.52 12.39
C GLY A 301 6.55 -4.00 12.46
N ARG A 302 5.36 -3.50 12.84
CA ARG A 302 5.08 -2.07 13.04
C ARG A 302 5.53 -1.53 14.40
N MET A 303 5.97 -2.40 15.31
CA MET A 303 6.57 -1.97 16.57
C MET A 303 7.96 -1.40 16.32
N ASP A 304 8.32 -0.34 17.01
CA ASP A 304 9.59 0.36 16.94
C ASP A 304 10.16 0.55 18.34
N ASN A 305 11.46 0.87 18.41
CA ASN A 305 12.11 1.16 19.68
C ASN A 305 11.43 2.34 20.37
N GLY A 306 11.14 2.20 21.66
CA GLY A 306 10.42 3.17 22.48
C GLY A 306 8.94 2.88 22.63
N ASP A 307 8.34 2.06 21.77
CA ASP A 307 6.93 1.65 21.93
C ASP A 307 6.74 0.83 23.20
N THR A 308 5.53 0.90 23.76
CA THR A 308 5.17 0.15 24.96
C THR A 308 4.05 -0.85 24.70
N PHE A 309 4.05 -1.91 25.49
CA PHE A 309 2.98 -2.90 25.55
C PHE A 309 2.85 -3.45 26.96
N TYR A 310 1.76 -4.17 27.21
CA TYR A 310 1.40 -4.68 28.53
C TYR A 310 1.25 -6.20 28.51
N LEU A 311 1.64 -6.83 29.61
CA LEU A 311 1.29 -8.21 29.94
C LEU A 311 0.51 -8.20 31.25
N ASP A 312 -0.68 -8.77 31.20
CA ASP A 312 -1.57 -8.91 32.34
C ASP A 312 -1.48 -10.36 32.82
N LYS A 313 -1.22 -10.57 34.11
CA LYS A 313 -1.12 -11.91 34.72
C LYS A 313 -1.37 -11.83 36.22
N ASP A 314 -2.17 -12.76 36.74
CA ASP A 314 -2.50 -12.87 38.17
C ASP A 314 -3.05 -11.55 38.76
N GLY A 315 -3.87 -10.83 37.98
CA GLY A 315 -4.46 -9.54 38.37
C GLY A 315 -3.45 -8.37 38.40
N LYS A 316 -2.27 -8.54 37.81
CA LYS A 316 -1.21 -7.54 37.79
C LYS A 316 -0.77 -7.23 36.36
N ARG A 317 -0.67 -5.94 36.05
CA ARG A 317 -0.16 -5.42 34.78
C ARG A 317 1.34 -5.19 34.83
N TYR A 318 2.03 -5.64 33.79
CA TYR A 318 3.46 -5.44 33.57
C TYR A 318 3.65 -4.66 32.27
N THR A 319 4.28 -3.50 32.36
CA THR A 319 4.57 -2.65 31.21
C THR A 319 5.99 -2.92 30.71
N TYR A 320 6.10 -3.09 29.40
CA TYR A 320 7.35 -3.31 28.70
C TYR A 320 7.57 -2.22 27.66
N LYS A 321 8.84 -1.83 27.46
CA LYS A 321 9.27 -0.86 26.45
C LYS A 321 10.24 -1.50 25.46
N VAL A 322 9.92 -1.45 24.18
CA VAL A 322 10.74 -2.02 23.10
C VAL A 322 12.07 -1.27 23.01
N TYR A 323 13.16 -2.02 22.86
CA TYR A 323 14.49 -1.45 22.65
C TYR A 323 15.28 -2.13 21.52
N GLU A 324 14.81 -3.26 21.00
CA GLU A 324 15.46 -3.97 19.89
C GLU A 324 14.41 -4.62 18.98
N LYS A 325 14.65 -4.55 17.66
CA LYS A 325 13.89 -5.26 16.63
C LYS A 325 14.88 -5.86 15.62
N LYS A 326 14.76 -7.16 15.32
CA LYS A 326 15.61 -7.85 14.35
C LYS A 326 14.91 -9.01 13.64
N ILE A 327 15.48 -9.40 12.51
CA ILE A 327 15.07 -10.59 11.75
C ILE A 327 16.17 -11.64 11.90
N VAL A 328 15.82 -12.85 12.29
CA VAL A 328 16.75 -13.97 12.50
C VAL A 328 16.29 -15.22 11.73
N LYS A 329 17.22 -16.17 11.55
CA LYS A 329 16.87 -17.49 10.99
C LYS A 329 16.11 -18.32 12.04
N PRO A 330 15.23 -19.25 11.63
CA PRO A 330 14.53 -20.14 12.55
C PRO A 330 15.46 -20.99 13.42
N SER A 331 16.68 -21.28 12.93
CA SER A 331 17.71 -22.02 13.66
C SER A 331 18.47 -21.19 14.70
N ASP A 332 18.28 -19.88 14.75
CA ASP A 332 18.98 -18.98 15.67
C ASP A 332 18.28 -18.95 17.03
N THR A 333 18.54 -19.96 17.86
CA THR A 333 17.93 -20.07 19.20
C THR A 333 18.57 -19.16 20.24
N SER A 334 19.61 -18.40 19.89
CA SER A 334 20.24 -17.42 20.80
C SER A 334 19.27 -16.33 21.27
N VAL A 335 18.20 -16.09 20.50
CA VAL A 335 17.16 -15.12 20.86
C VAL A 335 16.33 -15.55 22.07
N LEU A 336 16.33 -16.84 22.41
CA LEU A 336 15.64 -17.39 23.58
C LEU A 336 16.44 -17.22 24.88
N ALA A 337 17.77 -17.08 24.78
CA ALA A 337 18.65 -16.94 25.92
C ALA A 337 18.42 -15.62 26.69
N ALA A 338 18.94 -15.58 27.92
CA ALA A 338 18.94 -14.39 28.76
C ALA A 338 19.54 -13.17 28.03
N LYS A 339 19.04 -11.98 28.37
CA LYS A 339 19.49 -10.70 27.81
C LYS A 339 20.33 -9.95 28.83
N GLU A 340 21.02 -8.91 28.38
CA GLU A 340 21.82 -8.04 29.24
C GLU A 340 20.99 -7.33 30.31
N LYS A 341 19.72 -7.01 29.99
CA LYS A 341 18.79 -6.36 30.92
C LYS A 341 18.14 -7.40 31.84
N ALA A 342 17.93 -7.01 33.10
CA ALA A 342 17.49 -7.91 34.17
C ALA A 342 16.14 -8.60 33.90
N ALA A 343 15.17 -7.89 33.33
CA ALA A 343 13.83 -8.41 33.05
C ALA A 343 13.39 -8.00 31.64
N THR A 344 13.31 -8.98 30.75
CA THR A 344 13.03 -8.77 29.32
C THR A 344 11.94 -9.68 28.81
N VAL A 345 11.25 -9.22 27.77
CA VAL A 345 10.32 -10.01 26.96
C VAL A 345 10.78 -9.98 25.51
N THR A 346 10.82 -11.15 24.90
CA THR A 346 11.08 -11.36 23.47
C THR A 346 9.80 -11.85 22.81
N LEU A 347 9.20 -11.02 21.95
CA LEU A 347 8.07 -11.38 21.10
C LEU A 347 8.60 -11.93 19.78
N ILE A 348 8.13 -13.11 19.37
CA ILE A 348 8.60 -13.79 18.16
C ILE A 348 7.44 -14.15 17.24
N THR A 349 7.61 -13.86 15.96
CA THR A 349 6.68 -14.30 14.92
C THR A 349 7.40 -14.60 13.60
N CYS A 350 6.69 -15.11 12.59
CA CYS A 350 7.27 -15.37 11.28
C CYS A 350 7.40 -14.10 10.43
N ASP A 351 8.48 -14.04 9.64
CA ASP A 351 8.73 -12.94 8.71
C ASP A 351 9.27 -13.45 7.35
N PRO A 352 8.76 -12.94 6.21
CA PRO A 352 7.55 -12.12 6.06
C PRO A 352 6.27 -12.86 6.52
N PRO A 353 5.17 -12.14 6.82
CA PRO A 353 3.91 -12.76 7.20
C PRO A 353 3.45 -13.84 6.21
N GLY A 354 3.08 -15.02 6.72
CA GLY A 354 2.60 -16.15 5.92
C GLY A 354 3.70 -17.05 5.36
N THR A 355 4.96 -16.74 5.66
CA THR A 355 6.12 -17.60 5.35
C THR A 355 6.69 -18.23 6.63
N THR A 356 7.64 -19.15 6.49
CA THR A 356 8.39 -19.75 7.61
C THR A 356 9.89 -19.47 7.56
N ILE A 357 10.30 -18.62 6.62
CA ILE A 357 11.71 -18.43 6.19
C ILE A 357 12.53 -17.80 7.31
N ASN A 358 12.03 -16.71 7.90
CA ASN A 358 12.69 -16.03 8.99
C ASN A 358 11.76 -15.87 10.20
N ARG A 359 12.32 -15.34 11.28
CA ARG A 359 11.59 -14.91 12.47
C ARG A 359 11.82 -13.41 12.69
N LEU A 360 10.75 -12.67 12.87
CA LEU A 360 10.79 -11.33 13.44
C LEU A 360 10.86 -11.45 14.95
N VAL A 361 11.80 -10.74 15.55
CA VAL A 361 12.08 -10.72 16.99
C VAL A 361 12.01 -9.27 17.47
N VAL A 362 11.14 -9.02 18.45
CA VAL A 362 11.02 -7.72 19.13
C VAL A 362 11.35 -7.93 20.60
N VAL A 363 12.33 -7.20 21.11
CA VAL A 363 12.79 -7.32 22.51
C VAL A 363 12.46 -6.05 23.27
N ALA A 364 11.92 -6.23 24.47
CA ALA A 364 11.49 -5.16 25.34
C ALA A 364 11.95 -5.37 26.78
N GLU A 365 12.15 -4.27 27.50
CA GLU A 365 12.54 -4.25 28.91
C GLU A 365 11.32 -3.95 29.78
N GLN A 366 11.23 -4.58 30.95
CA GLN A 366 10.20 -4.22 31.92
C GLN A 366 10.48 -2.81 32.46
N VAL A 367 9.46 -1.94 32.40
CA VAL A 367 9.52 -0.58 32.96
C VAL A 367 8.61 -0.40 34.16
N SER A 368 7.58 -1.25 34.29
CA SER A 368 6.69 -1.26 35.45
C SER A 368 6.09 -2.65 35.67
N PRO A 369 5.89 -3.10 36.91
CA PRO A 369 6.43 -2.51 38.14
C PRO A 369 7.96 -2.57 38.17
N ASP A 370 8.60 -1.88 39.11
CA ASP A 370 10.07 -1.77 39.14
C ASP A 370 10.73 -3.17 39.11
N PRO A 371 11.52 -3.50 38.06
CA PRO A 371 12.15 -4.80 37.92
C PRO A 371 13.13 -5.15 39.04
N ALA A 372 13.59 -4.19 39.84
CA ALA A 372 14.41 -4.47 41.03
C ALA A 372 13.69 -5.35 42.06
N ASN A 373 12.35 -5.37 42.06
CA ASN A 373 11.54 -6.18 42.96
C ASN A 373 11.16 -7.55 42.37
N ASN A 374 11.69 -7.91 41.20
CA ASN A 374 11.41 -9.18 40.56
C ASN A 374 12.12 -10.34 41.25
N VAL A 375 11.51 -11.53 41.19
CA VAL A 375 12.12 -12.76 41.68
C VAL A 375 13.09 -13.31 40.63
N ALA A 376 14.21 -13.91 41.02
CA ALA A 376 15.08 -14.59 40.05
C ALA A 376 14.31 -15.74 39.36
N ALA A 377 14.33 -15.81 38.03
CA ALA A 377 13.85 -17.01 37.34
C ALA A 377 14.76 -18.21 37.65
N ALA A 378 14.19 -19.40 37.67
CA ALA A 378 14.97 -20.64 37.70
C ALA A 378 15.92 -20.68 36.49
N PRO A 379 17.14 -21.25 36.62
CA PRO A 379 18.13 -21.27 35.54
C PRO A 379 17.53 -21.91 34.28
N SER A 380 17.40 -21.11 33.23
CA SER A 380 16.74 -21.41 31.96
C SER A 380 17.60 -22.21 30.96
N ASP A 381 18.84 -22.54 31.34
CA ASP A 381 19.84 -23.07 30.40
C ASP A 381 19.58 -24.53 29.95
N GLU A 382 18.84 -25.33 30.73
CA GLU A 382 18.73 -26.78 30.45
C GLU A 382 17.77 -27.15 29.31
N LEU A 383 16.74 -26.34 29.02
CA LEU A 383 15.74 -26.64 27.97
C LEU A 383 15.82 -25.69 26.77
N VAL A 384 16.33 -24.46 26.97
CA VAL A 384 16.67 -23.57 25.84
C VAL A 384 17.81 -24.16 25.00
N SER A 385 18.73 -24.87 25.63
CA SER A 385 19.81 -25.61 24.93
C SER A 385 19.34 -26.82 24.12
N GLN A 386 18.15 -27.36 24.41
CA GLN A 386 17.54 -28.46 23.65
C GLN A 386 16.76 -27.99 22.42
N ALA A 387 16.40 -26.70 22.35
CA ALA A 387 15.72 -26.13 21.20
C ALA A 387 16.70 -26.02 20.01
N THR A 388 16.50 -26.84 18.98
CA THR A 388 17.27 -26.76 17.73
C THR A 388 16.72 -25.70 16.77
N SER A 389 15.46 -25.31 16.93
CA SER A 389 14.79 -24.30 16.08
C SER A 389 13.60 -23.66 16.77
N ILE A 390 13.32 -22.40 16.44
CA ILE A 390 12.15 -21.65 16.91
C ILE A 390 10.91 -22.08 16.10
N PRO A 391 9.78 -22.43 16.76
CA PRO A 391 8.57 -22.87 16.07
C PRO A 391 8.08 -21.81 15.08
N GLY A 392 7.52 -22.29 13.97
CA GLY A 392 7.00 -21.45 12.89
C GLY A 392 5.52 -21.69 12.64
N ASN A 393 4.93 -20.88 11.76
CA ASN A 393 3.58 -21.13 11.28
C ASN A 393 3.53 -22.47 10.51
N ALA A 394 2.36 -23.11 10.51
CA ALA A 394 2.13 -24.26 9.64
C ALA A 394 2.39 -23.90 8.16
N PRO A 395 2.84 -24.86 7.32
CA PRO A 395 3.12 -24.61 5.91
C PRO A 395 1.89 -24.02 5.21
N SER A 396 2.13 -22.98 4.41
CA SER A 396 1.10 -22.29 3.64
C SER A 396 0.43 -23.24 2.63
N LEU A 397 -0.78 -22.93 2.17
CA LEU A 397 -1.44 -23.71 1.11
C LEU A 397 -0.57 -23.86 -0.13
N TRP A 398 0.14 -22.79 -0.49
CA TRP A 398 1.07 -22.80 -1.62
C TRP A 398 2.24 -23.74 -1.38
N SER A 399 2.85 -23.78 -0.18
CA SER A 399 3.93 -24.73 0.07
C SER A 399 3.43 -26.17 0.14
N ARG A 400 2.22 -26.42 0.63
CA ARG A 400 1.59 -27.75 0.61
C ARG A 400 1.26 -28.21 -0.82
N LEU A 401 0.80 -27.30 -1.68
CA LEU A 401 0.52 -27.58 -3.09
C LEU A 401 1.81 -27.84 -3.87
N VAL A 402 2.84 -27.01 -3.67
CA VAL A 402 4.13 -27.13 -4.35
C VAL A 402 4.84 -28.43 -3.92
N ASN A 403 4.88 -28.75 -2.62
CA ASN A 403 5.45 -30.02 -2.12
C ASN A 403 4.62 -31.26 -2.51
N TRP A 404 3.40 -31.10 -3.01
CA TRP A 404 2.61 -32.19 -3.57
C TRP A 404 2.85 -32.35 -5.08
N LEU A 405 3.20 -31.26 -5.77
CA LEU A 405 3.48 -31.24 -7.21
C LEU A 405 4.94 -31.57 -7.56
N PHE A 406 5.87 -31.35 -6.63
CA PHE A 406 7.30 -31.65 -6.74
C PHE A 406 7.74 -32.46 -5.53
#